data_AF-A0A1E5LAP5-F1
#
_entry.id   AF-A0A1E5LAP5-F1
#
_cell.length_a   1.000
_cell.length_b   1.000
_cell.length_c   1.000
_cell.angle_alpha   90.00
_cell.angle_beta   90.00
_cell.angle_gamma   90.00
#
_symmetry.space_group_name_H-M   'P 1'
#
loop_
_entity.id
_entity.type
_entity.pdbx_description
1 polymer ?
#
loop_
_entity_poly.entity_id
_entity_poly.type
_entity_poly.pdbx_seq_one_letter_code
_entity_poly.pdbx_strand_id
1 'polypeptide(L)'
;MPNGDTVVYTIASFGTFGFENGIFTKISGTGSIPTVMIFSKPKDGNYVFEAYKEPMDGSYYVDSLKKLFPKRLHKQVLASQESYQEVIEQLEQQAKEYLQTIGREAIVQAKHVEKKLSTIHVEASNKIFAEHTKFDQFLNDCPYWIGTRERVENGIRYIYKTEQTLDTEGFDVIIFSKTDAHGNIIERREYKIVGPEPIVVKK
;
A
#
# COMPACT_ATOMS: atom_id res chain seq x y z
N MET A 1 -20.58 26.58 -23.70
CA MET A 1 -20.77 25.60 -22.62
C MET A 1 -22.18 25.81 -22.07
N PRO A 2 -23.11 24.86 -22.22
CA PRO A 2 -24.44 25.01 -21.64
C PRO A 2 -24.42 24.65 -20.15
N ASN A 3 -25.15 25.43 -19.35
CA ASN A 3 -25.67 25.12 -18.01
C ASN A 3 -24.69 25.01 -16.83
N GLY A 4 -24.34 26.13 -16.17
CA GLY A 4 -24.15 26.24 -14.71
C GLY A 4 -23.13 25.34 -13.96
N ASP A 5 -22.49 24.39 -14.62
CA ASP A 5 -21.64 23.39 -13.99
C ASP A 5 -20.25 23.96 -13.68
N THR A 6 -19.75 23.59 -12.51
CA THR A 6 -18.39 23.92 -12.06
C THR A 6 -17.48 22.73 -12.33
N VAL A 7 -16.48 22.95 -13.17
CA VAL A 7 -15.48 21.92 -13.52
C VAL A 7 -14.18 22.23 -12.80
N VAL A 8 -13.72 21.28 -12.00
CA VAL A 8 -12.47 21.35 -11.24
C VAL A 8 -11.44 20.45 -11.92
N TYR A 9 -10.27 21.00 -12.21
CA TYR A 9 -9.11 20.28 -12.73
C TYR A 9 -8.08 20.18 -11.61
N THR A 10 -7.70 18.97 -11.23
CA THR A 10 -6.82 18.74 -10.08
C THR A 10 -5.88 17.55 -10.33
N ILE A 11 -4.89 17.40 -9.46
CA ILE A 11 -4.11 16.17 -9.29
C ILE A 11 -4.60 15.50 -8.02
N ALA A 12 -5.06 14.25 -8.12
CA ALA A 12 -5.54 13.48 -6.99
C ALA A 12 -4.61 12.30 -6.71
N SER A 13 -4.58 11.85 -5.46
CA SER A 13 -3.94 10.60 -5.07
C SER A 13 -4.69 9.97 -3.92
N PHE A 14 -4.60 8.65 -3.86
CA PHE A 14 -5.14 7.82 -2.80
C PHE A 14 -4.02 6.97 -2.21
N GLY A 15 -4.03 6.77 -0.90
CA GLY A 15 -3.09 5.90 -0.21
C GLY A 15 -3.74 5.15 0.93
N THR A 16 -3.59 3.83 0.93
CA THR A 16 -3.86 2.99 2.09
C THR A 16 -2.59 2.93 2.92
N PHE A 17 -2.70 3.25 4.20
CA PHE A 17 -1.59 3.20 5.15
C PHE A 17 -1.71 1.99 6.08
N GLY A 18 -0.57 1.41 6.45
CA GLY A 18 -0.45 0.33 7.40
C GLY A 18 0.86 0.40 8.17
N PHE A 19 0.92 -0.24 9.33
CA PHE A 19 2.16 -0.33 10.08
C PHE A 19 3.02 -1.47 9.53
N GLU A 20 4.24 -1.14 9.13
CA GLU A 20 5.25 -2.12 8.73
C GLU A 20 6.58 -1.74 9.38
N ASN A 21 7.22 -2.66 10.11
CA ASN A 21 8.43 -2.38 10.89
C ASN A 21 8.30 -1.14 11.82
N GLY A 22 7.10 -0.92 12.37
CA GLY A 22 6.80 0.23 13.24
C GLY A 22 6.63 1.57 12.50
N ILE A 23 6.79 1.60 11.18
CA ILE A 23 6.55 2.79 10.35
C ILE A 23 5.11 2.72 9.81
N PHE A 24 4.36 3.81 9.95
CA PHE A 24 3.04 3.94 9.33
C PHE A 24 3.21 4.39 7.88
N THR A 25 3.34 3.41 6.99
CA THR A 25 3.73 3.61 5.60
C THR A 25 2.57 3.38 4.64
N LYS A 26 2.60 4.01 3.47
CA LYS A 26 1.68 3.70 2.38
C LYS A 26 1.97 2.29 1.86
N ILE A 27 0.99 1.40 1.95
CA ILE A 27 1.09 -0.01 1.53
C ILE A 27 0.39 -0.30 0.20
N SER A 28 -0.53 0.58 -0.21
CA SER A 28 -1.19 0.53 -1.51
C SER A 28 -1.77 1.89 -1.88
N GLY A 29 -2.23 2.04 -3.13
CA GLY A 29 -2.90 3.24 -3.61
C GLY A 29 -2.39 3.69 -4.97
N THR A 30 -2.54 4.97 -5.28
CA THR A 30 -2.24 5.54 -6.58
C THR A 30 -1.09 6.54 -6.52
N GLY A 31 -0.46 6.84 -7.66
CA GLY A 31 0.48 7.96 -7.77
C GLY A 31 -0.26 9.30 -7.81
N SER A 32 0.29 10.27 -8.54
CA SER A 32 -0.43 11.48 -8.92
C SER A 32 -1.28 11.22 -10.17
N ILE A 33 -2.60 11.35 -10.04
CA ILE A 33 -3.54 11.14 -11.15
C ILE A 33 -4.21 12.45 -11.53
N PRO A 34 -4.00 12.97 -12.75
CA PRO A 34 -4.81 14.04 -13.31
C PRO A 34 -6.29 13.71 -13.28
N THR A 35 -7.08 14.55 -12.64
CA THR A 35 -8.49 14.31 -12.39
C THR A 35 -9.34 15.51 -12.79
N VAL A 36 -10.50 15.23 -13.40
CA VAL A 36 -11.56 16.21 -13.65
C VAL A 36 -12.78 15.86 -12.81
N MET A 37 -13.17 16.77 -11.92
CA MET A 37 -14.40 16.66 -11.16
C MET A 37 -15.43 17.65 -11.70
N ILE A 38 -16.68 17.22 -11.83
CA ILE A 38 -17.79 18.04 -12.30
C ILE A 38 -18.80 18.16 -11.17
N PHE A 39 -19.21 19.39 -10.89
CA PHE A 39 -20.22 19.71 -9.91
C PHE A 39 -21.35 20.51 -10.56
N SER A 40 -22.59 20.16 -10.25
CA SER A 40 -23.72 21.04 -10.53
C SER A 40 -23.93 22.00 -9.36
N LYS A 41 -24.56 23.14 -9.61
CA LYS A 41 -24.96 24.09 -8.57
C LYS A 41 -26.46 24.35 -8.71
N PRO A 42 -27.32 23.61 -8.00
CA PRO A 42 -28.75 23.87 -8.01
C PRO A 42 -29.04 25.23 -7.35
N LYS A 43 -30.29 25.70 -7.50
CA LYS A 43 -30.71 27.04 -7.05
C LYS A 43 -30.60 27.25 -5.53
N ASP A 44 -30.52 26.17 -4.76
CA ASP A 44 -30.33 26.12 -3.30
C ASP A 44 -28.88 26.43 -2.87
N GLY A 45 -27.94 26.51 -3.82
CA GLY A 45 -26.62 27.12 -3.65
C GLY A 45 -25.48 26.17 -3.28
N ASN A 46 -25.76 24.92 -2.95
CA ASN A 46 -24.73 23.92 -2.64
C ASN A 46 -24.19 23.26 -3.91
N TYR A 47 -22.90 22.90 -3.93
CA TYR A 47 -22.36 22.09 -5.02
C TYR A 47 -22.76 20.63 -4.84
N VAL A 48 -23.27 20.01 -5.90
CA VAL A 48 -23.57 18.58 -5.95
C VAL A 48 -22.55 17.93 -6.88
N PHE A 49 -21.88 16.88 -6.40
CA PHE A 49 -20.89 16.15 -7.18
C PHE A 49 -21.59 15.28 -8.24
N GLU A 50 -21.21 15.46 -9.51
CA GLU A 50 -21.83 14.80 -10.65
C GLU A 50 -20.92 13.73 -11.26
N ALA A 51 -19.62 14.01 -11.36
CA ALA A 51 -18.69 13.11 -12.03
C ALA A 51 -17.24 13.27 -11.57
N TYR A 52 -16.50 12.16 -11.65
CA TYR A 52 -15.06 12.09 -11.52
C TYR A 52 -14.49 11.34 -12.72
N LYS A 53 -13.51 11.94 -13.40
CA LYS A 53 -12.94 11.43 -14.64
C LYS A 53 -11.42 11.45 -14.58
N GLU A 54 -10.81 10.35 -15.02
CA GLU A 54 -9.37 10.17 -15.13
C GLU A 54 -8.98 9.91 -16.60
N PRO A 55 -7.74 10.26 -17.01
CA PRO A 55 -7.22 9.81 -18.28
C PRO A 55 -7.11 8.27 -18.30
N MET A 56 -7.13 7.70 -19.50
CA MET A 56 -6.87 6.27 -19.70
C MET A 56 -5.37 5.97 -19.48
N ASP A 57 -5.03 4.72 -19.22
CA ASP A 57 -3.64 4.32 -19.03
C ASP A 57 -2.90 3.99 -20.34
N GLY A 58 -1.59 3.79 -20.22
CA GLY A 58 -0.73 3.26 -21.28
C GLY A 58 -0.64 4.16 -22.51
N SER A 59 -0.69 3.57 -23.70
CA SER A 59 -0.56 4.30 -24.97
C SER A 59 -1.66 5.33 -25.21
N TYR A 60 -2.77 5.25 -24.48
CA TYR A 60 -3.91 6.17 -24.62
C TYR A 60 -3.87 7.35 -23.62
N TYR A 61 -2.88 7.40 -22.74
CA TYR A 61 -2.79 8.39 -21.67
C TYR A 61 -2.73 9.83 -22.17
N VAL A 62 -1.78 10.14 -23.06
CA VAL A 62 -1.57 11.51 -23.53
C VAL A 62 -2.81 12.04 -24.27
N ASP A 63 -3.45 11.22 -25.10
CA ASP A 63 -4.61 11.64 -25.89
C ASP A 63 -5.86 11.82 -25.05
N SER A 64 -6.12 10.91 -24.10
CA SER A 64 -7.26 11.03 -23.18
C SER A 64 -7.10 12.23 -22.24
N LEU A 65 -5.90 12.47 -21.73
CA LEU A 65 -5.58 13.65 -20.93
C LEU A 65 -5.81 14.95 -21.69
N LYS A 66 -5.38 15.04 -22.96
CA LYS A 66 -5.60 16.23 -23.79
C LYS A 66 -7.07 16.46 -24.13
N LYS A 67 -7.89 15.40 -24.17
CA LYS A 67 -9.36 15.48 -24.34
C LYS A 67 -10.07 15.95 -23.08
N LEU A 68 -9.60 15.51 -21.90
CA LEU A 68 -10.21 15.84 -20.62
C LEU A 68 -9.85 17.25 -20.13
N PHE A 69 -8.62 17.70 -20.38
CA PHE A 69 -8.12 18.97 -19.88
C PHE A 69 -8.16 20.08 -20.95
N PRO A 70 -8.41 21.34 -20.58
CA PRO A 70 -8.33 22.46 -21.50
C PRO A 70 -6.88 22.67 -21.96
N LYS A 71 -6.69 23.10 -23.21
CA LYS A 71 -5.38 23.26 -23.87
C LYS A 71 -4.38 24.08 -23.04
N ARG A 72 -4.85 25.10 -22.31
CA ARG A 72 -4.01 25.95 -21.44
C ARG A 72 -3.33 25.19 -20.29
N LEU A 73 -3.90 24.05 -19.85
CA LEU A 73 -3.37 23.24 -18.76
C LEU A 73 -2.52 22.06 -19.24
N HIS A 74 -2.50 21.75 -20.55
CA HIS A 74 -1.83 20.55 -21.09
C HIS A 74 -0.35 20.46 -20.68
N LYS A 75 0.39 21.57 -20.73
CA LYS A 75 1.81 21.58 -20.33
C LYS A 75 1.98 21.22 -18.85
N GLN A 76 1.17 21.83 -17.97
CA GLN A 76 1.25 21.64 -16.53
C GLN A 76 0.85 20.20 -16.14
N VAL A 77 -0.24 19.69 -16.70
CA VAL A 77 -0.75 18.36 -16.33
C VAL A 77 0.12 17.23 -16.91
N LEU A 78 0.79 17.43 -18.04
CA LEU A 78 1.77 16.47 -18.56
C LEU A 78 3.07 16.47 -17.74
N ALA A 79 3.39 17.59 -17.08
CA ALA A 79 4.48 17.70 -16.13
C ALA A 79 4.05 17.40 -14.67
N SER A 80 2.84 16.88 -14.44
CA SER A 80 2.25 16.70 -13.10
C SER A 80 3.02 15.77 -12.17
N GLN A 81 4.00 15.02 -12.68
CA GLN A 81 4.98 14.33 -11.83
C GLN A 81 5.76 15.30 -10.93
N GLU A 82 5.92 16.57 -11.33
CA GLU A 82 6.53 17.61 -10.49
C GLU A 82 5.66 17.95 -9.26
N SER A 83 4.33 17.81 -9.35
CA SER A 83 3.39 17.99 -8.24
C SER A 83 3.34 16.79 -7.27
N TYR A 84 4.13 15.74 -7.53
CA TYR A 84 4.13 14.51 -6.73
C TYR A 84 4.55 14.75 -5.27
N GLN A 85 5.41 15.73 -5.01
CA GLN A 85 5.87 16.05 -3.66
C GLN A 85 4.76 16.66 -2.79
N GLU A 86 3.98 17.61 -3.32
CA GLU A 86 2.86 18.22 -2.59
C GLU A 86 1.78 17.19 -2.23
N VAL A 87 1.49 16.29 -3.16
CA VAL A 87 0.53 15.19 -2.95
C VAL A 87 1.01 14.22 -1.87
N ILE A 88 2.30 13.89 -1.85
CA ILE A 88 2.90 13.08 -0.78
C ILE A 88 2.74 13.77 0.58
N GLU A 89 3.03 15.06 0.66
CA GLU A 89 2.91 15.82 1.92
C GLU A 89 1.47 15.84 2.44
N GLN A 90 0.48 15.99 1.55
CA GLN A 90 -0.94 15.90 1.92
C GLN A 90 -1.32 14.50 2.42
N LEU A 91 -0.85 13.43 1.78
CA LEU A 91 -1.09 12.05 2.24
C LEU A 91 -0.48 11.81 3.62
N GLU A 92 0.77 12.24 3.83
CA GLU A 92 1.44 12.08 5.12
C GLU A 92 0.76 12.92 6.22
N GLN A 93 0.29 14.11 5.90
CA GLN A 93 -0.45 14.95 6.84
C GLN A 93 -1.76 14.28 7.28
N GLN A 94 -2.57 13.79 6.35
CA GLN A 94 -3.81 13.06 6.66
C GLN A 94 -3.54 11.79 7.48
N ALA A 95 -2.47 11.06 7.14
CA ALA A 95 -2.06 9.89 7.90
C ALA A 95 -1.62 10.23 9.33
N LYS A 96 -0.90 11.35 9.54
CA LYS A 96 -0.54 11.85 10.87
C LYS A 96 -1.76 12.25 11.68
N GLU A 97 -2.73 12.94 11.07
CA GLU A 97 -3.99 13.30 11.72
C GLU A 97 -4.77 12.05 12.16
N TYR A 98 -4.84 11.03 11.30
CA TYR A 98 -5.44 9.75 11.68
C TYR A 98 -4.73 9.11 12.88
N LEU A 99 -3.39 9.09 12.92
CA LEU A 99 -2.63 8.58 14.06
C LEU A 99 -2.99 9.30 15.37
N GLN A 100 -3.18 10.62 15.33
CA GLN A 100 -3.65 11.41 16.48
C GLN A 100 -5.04 10.96 16.95
N THR A 101 -5.98 10.69 16.02
CA THR A 101 -7.35 10.25 16.38
C THR A 101 -7.37 8.91 17.13
N ILE A 102 -6.37 8.05 16.91
CA ILE A 102 -6.23 6.76 17.58
C ILE A 102 -5.20 6.78 18.72
N GLY A 103 -4.67 7.96 19.06
CA GLY A 103 -3.70 8.13 20.15
C GLY A 103 -2.38 7.40 19.94
N ARG A 104 -1.92 7.23 18.69
CA ARG A 104 -0.63 6.60 18.37
C ARG A 104 0.35 7.61 17.80
N GLU A 105 1.62 7.40 18.10
CA GLU A 105 2.73 8.13 17.50
C GLU A 105 3.59 7.14 16.70
N ALA A 106 3.90 7.49 15.46
CA ALA A 106 4.78 6.72 14.60
C ALA A 106 5.35 7.62 13.49
N ILE A 107 6.48 7.19 12.91
CA ILE A 107 6.99 7.78 11.68
C ILE A 107 5.97 7.50 10.57
N VAL A 108 5.58 8.54 9.83
CA VAL A 108 4.69 8.44 8.68
C VAL A 108 5.52 8.62 7.41
N GLN A 109 5.36 7.73 6.44
CA GLN A 109 6.10 7.78 5.18
C GLN A 109 5.22 7.31 4.02
N ALA A 110 4.89 8.21 3.10
CA ALA A 110 4.13 7.84 1.90
C ALA A 110 5.03 7.35 0.75
N LYS A 111 6.31 7.74 0.77
CA LYS A 111 7.32 7.22 -0.15
C LYS A 111 7.65 5.76 0.17
N HIS A 112 8.16 5.04 -0.83
CA HIS A 112 8.56 3.65 -0.66
C HIS A 112 9.56 3.49 0.50
N VAL A 113 9.28 2.54 1.40
CA VAL A 113 10.19 2.10 2.46
C VAL A 113 10.80 0.79 2.01
N GLU A 114 12.12 0.78 1.85
CA GLU A 114 12.85 -0.42 1.45
C GLU A 114 12.66 -1.57 2.45
N LYS A 115 12.48 -2.78 1.93
CA LYS A 115 12.25 -3.99 2.73
C LYS A 115 13.36 -5.00 2.49
N LYS A 116 13.90 -5.55 3.57
CA LYS A 116 14.91 -6.61 3.50
C LYS A 116 14.26 -7.93 3.07
N LEU A 117 14.65 -8.46 1.92
CA LEU A 117 14.23 -9.80 1.49
C LEU A 117 15.05 -10.88 2.19
N SER A 118 14.49 -12.09 2.27
CA SER A 118 15.23 -13.26 2.73
C SER A 118 16.27 -13.68 1.68
N THR A 119 17.45 -14.09 2.13
CA THR A 119 18.49 -14.65 1.25
C THR A 119 18.46 -16.17 1.37
N ILE A 120 17.65 -16.83 0.54
CA ILE A 120 17.48 -18.29 0.53
C ILE A 120 17.42 -18.81 -0.91
N HIS A 121 17.43 -20.12 -1.11
CA HIS A 121 17.28 -20.75 -2.42
C HIS A 121 16.03 -20.25 -3.15
N VAL A 122 16.15 -19.89 -4.44
CA VAL A 122 15.07 -19.18 -5.17
C VAL A 122 13.80 -20.03 -5.32
N GLU A 123 13.93 -21.33 -5.57
CA GLU A 123 12.81 -22.28 -5.64
C GLU A 123 12.10 -22.42 -4.28
N ALA A 124 12.86 -22.47 -3.18
CA ALA A 124 12.27 -22.50 -1.85
C ALA A 124 11.56 -21.19 -1.51
N SER A 125 12.11 -20.05 -1.94
CA SER A 125 11.48 -18.73 -1.84
C SER A 125 10.16 -18.68 -2.59
N ASN A 126 10.15 -19.11 -3.87
CA ASN A 126 8.93 -19.15 -4.69
C ASN A 126 7.85 -20.04 -4.07
N LYS A 127 8.23 -21.20 -3.52
CA LYS A 127 7.29 -22.09 -2.84
C LYS A 127 6.67 -21.45 -1.61
N ILE A 128 7.50 -20.93 -0.71
CA ILE A 128 7.03 -20.35 0.56
C ILE A 128 6.22 -19.08 0.32
N PHE A 129 6.74 -18.15 -0.47
CA PHE A 129 6.20 -16.79 -0.57
C PHE A 129 5.20 -16.58 -1.72
N ALA A 130 5.17 -17.45 -2.72
CA ALA A 130 4.26 -17.32 -3.88
C ALA A 130 3.31 -18.49 -4.08
N GLU A 131 3.72 -19.73 -3.81
CA GLU A 131 2.85 -20.90 -4.02
C GLU A 131 1.99 -21.20 -2.79
N HIS A 132 2.61 -21.38 -1.62
CA HIS A 132 1.89 -21.70 -0.39
C HIS A 132 0.93 -20.56 0.01
N THR A 133 1.32 -19.30 -0.20
CA THR A 133 0.50 -18.11 0.11
C THR A 133 -0.80 -18.01 -0.71
N LYS A 134 -0.97 -18.78 -1.79
CA LYS A 134 -2.22 -18.85 -2.56
C LYS A 134 -3.32 -19.62 -1.83
N PHE A 135 -2.94 -20.58 -1.00
CA PHE A 135 -3.86 -21.51 -0.35
C PHE A 135 -3.84 -21.40 1.17
N ASP A 136 -2.89 -20.65 1.72
CA ASP A 136 -2.70 -20.48 3.15
C ASP A 136 -2.79 -19.00 3.56
N GLN A 137 -3.92 -18.65 4.20
CA GLN A 137 -4.20 -17.27 4.59
C GLN A 137 -3.18 -16.73 5.60
N PHE A 138 -2.73 -17.56 6.55
CA PHE A 138 -1.74 -17.13 7.55
C PHE A 138 -0.42 -16.74 6.88
N LEU A 139 0.06 -17.57 5.94
CA LEU A 139 1.28 -17.25 5.19
C LEU A 139 1.08 -16.03 4.27
N ASN A 140 -0.11 -15.89 3.66
CA ASN A 140 -0.46 -14.73 2.83
C ASN A 140 -0.42 -13.42 3.63
N ASP A 141 -0.88 -13.47 4.88
CA ASP A 141 -0.94 -12.32 5.77
C ASP A 141 0.43 -11.94 6.33
N CYS A 142 1.35 -12.90 6.46
CA CYS A 142 2.75 -12.64 6.76
C CYS A 142 3.46 -11.82 5.66
N PRO A 143 4.43 -10.98 6.04
CA PRO A 143 5.23 -10.27 5.05
C PRO A 143 6.10 -11.21 4.22
N TYR A 144 6.17 -11.01 2.90
CA TYR A 144 7.11 -11.74 2.04
C TYR A 144 8.57 -11.27 2.21
N TRP A 145 8.79 -10.31 3.11
CA TRP A 145 10.09 -9.74 3.47
C TRP A 145 10.33 -9.93 4.97
N ILE A 146 11.59 -9.83 5.39
CA ILE A 146 11.97 -9.93 6.81
C ILE A 146 11.51 -8.67 7.54
N GLY A 147 10.67 -8.86 8.55
CA GLY A 147 10.09 -7.76 9.31
C GLY A 147 8.69 -8.06 9.81
N THR A 148 7.97 -7.00 10.15
CA THR A 148 6.61 -7.03 10.67
C THR A 148 5.64 -6.26 9.79
N ARG A 149 4.38 -6.68 9.80
CA ARG A 149 3.24 -5.85 9.39
C ARG A 149 2.08 -6.01 10.37
N GLU A 150 1.35 -4.94 10.60
CA GLU A 150 0.13 -4.96 11.42
C GLU A 150 -1.09 -5.14 10.52
N ARG A 151 -2.06 -5.95 10.97
CA ARG A 151 -3.38 -6.08 10.34
C ARG A 151 -4.48 -5.92 11.39
N VAL A 152 -5.61 -5.40 10.95
CA VAL A 152 -6.84 -5.32 11.76
C VAL A 152 -7.82 -6.37 11.24
N GLU A 153 -8.18 -7.31 12.09
CA GLU A 153 -9.13 -8.39 11.80
C GLU A 153 -10.30 -8.27 12.78
N ASN A 154 -11.50 -8.01 12.26
CA ASN A 154 -12.71 -7.83 13.09
C ASN A 154 -12.52 -6.81 14.23
N GLY A 155 -11.78 -5.72 13.97
CA GLY A 155 -11.46 -4.67 14.94
C GLY A 155 -10.29 -4.99 15.89
N ILE A 156 -9.71 -6.18 15.81
CA ILE A 156 -8.57 -6.60 16.65
C ILE A 156 -7.27 -6.46 15.86
N ARG A 157 -6.25 -5.87 16.49
CA ARG A 157 -4.92 -5.70 15.89
C ARG A 157 -4.05 -6.93 16.12
N TYR A 158 -3.44 -7.42 15.05
CA TYR A 158 -2.44 -8.49 15.09
C TYR A 158 -1.16 -8.03 14.40
N ILE A 159 -0.04 -8.55 14.89
CA ILE A 159 1.27 -8.35 14.26
C ILE A 159 1.65 -9.66 13.59
N TYR A 160 1.83 -9.59 12.27
CA TYR A 160 2.39 -10.66 11.48
C TYR A 160 3.87 -10.39 11.26
N LYS A 161 4.70 -11.43 11.41
CA LYS A 161 6.15 -11.31 11.33
C LYS A 161 6.73 -12.44 10.50
N THR A 162 7.77 -12.09 9.74
CA THR A 162 8.63 -13.03 9.02
C THR A 162 10.07 -12.80 9.46
N GLU A 163 10.75 -13.86 9.85
CA GLU A 163 12.14 -13.85 10.31
C GLU A 163 12.96 -14.88 9.55
N GLN A 164 14.27 -14.64 9.47
CA GLN A 164 15.24 -15.60 8.96
C GLN A 164 16.31 -15.81 10.02
N THR A 165 16.57 -17.07 10.36
CA THR A 165 17.63 -17.50 11.28
C THR A 165 18.42 -18.65 10.67
N LEU A 166 19.48 -19.09 11.34
CA LEU A 166 20.18 -20.33 11.03
C LEU A 166 19.83 -21.38 12.09
N ASP A 167 19.67 -22.63 11.69
CA ASP A 167 19.58 -23.76 12.62
C ASP A 167 20.98 -24.18 13.13
N THR A 168 21.02 -25.22 13.97
CA THR A 168 22.26 -25.76 14.55
C THR A 168 23.21 -26.37 13.52
N GLU A 169 22.71 -26.70 12.33
CA GLU A 169 23.48 -27.27 11.22
C GLU A 169 23.88 -26.20 10.17
N GLY A 170 23.49 -24.95 10.39
CA GLY A 170 23.79 -23.83 9.50
C GLY A 170 22.83 -23.69 8.30
N PHE A 171 21.69 -24.37 8.31
CA PHE A 171 20.64 -24.16 7.30
C PHE A 171 19.78 -22.96 7.66
N ASP A 172 19.33 -22.22 6.64
CA ASP A 172 18.36 -21.15 6.81
C ASP A 172 17.02 -21.70 7.32
N VAL A 173 16.41 -20.97 8.24
CA VAL A 173 15.06 -21.21 8.75
C VAL A 173 14.24 -19.94 8.59
N ILE A 174 13.14 -20.04 7.84
CA ILE A 174 12.14 -18.98 7.73
C ILE A 174 11.05 -19.22 8.78
N ILE A 175 10.79 -18.20 9.58
CA ILE A 175 9.87 -18.25 10.70
C ILE A 175 8.75 -17.25 10.46
N PHE A 176 7.52 -17.74 10.44
CA PHE A 176 6.31 -16.94 10.38
C PHE A 176 5.66 -16.93 11.75
N SER A 177 5.15 -15.78 12.19
CA SER A 177 4.35 -15.70 13.41
C SER A 177 3.26 -14.65 13.32
N LYS A 178 2.17 -14.92 14.05
CA LYS A 178 1.08 -13.98 14.36
C LYS A 178 1.04 -13.80 15.87
N THR A 179 1.09 -12.56 16.32
CA THR A 179 0.94 -12.21 17.74
C THR A 179 -0.24 -11.27 17.96
N ASP A 180 -0.86 -11.36 19.13
CA ASP A 180 -1.81 -10.34 19.58
C ASP A 180 -1.09 -9.06 20.05
N ALA A 181 -1.87 -8.06 20.50
CA ALA A 181 -1.35 -6.79 20.99
C ALA A 181 -0.51 -6.90 22.28
N HIS A 182 -0.60 -8.02 23.01
CA HIS A 182 0.18 -8.29 24.22
C HIS A 182 1.47 -9.08 23.92
N GLY A 183 1.70 -9.44 22.66
CA GLY A 183 2.85 -10.23 22.24
C GLY A 183 2.66 -11.74 22.43
N ASN A 184 1.44 -12.20 22.76
CA ASN A 184 1.17 -13.63 22.83
C ASN A 184 1.18 -14.21 21.41
N ILE A 185 1.89 -15.33 21.22
CA ILE A 185 1.94 -16.04 19.95
C ILE A 185 0.62 -16.78 19.74
N ILE A 186 -0.11 -16.40 18.70
CA ILE A 186 -1.36 -17.05 18.29
C ILE A 186 -1.07 -18.19 17.32
N GLU A 187 -0.16 -17.97 16.38
CA GLU A 187 0.25 -18.95 15.39
C GLU A 187 1.72 -18.75 15.04
N ARG A 188 2.46 -19.84 14.83
CA ARG A 188 3.87 -19.81 14.46
C ARG A 188 4.23 -21.01 13.59
N ARG A 189 4.93 -20.77 12.49
CA ARG A 189 5.37 -21.83 11.57
C ARG A 189 6.82 -21.64 11.17
N GLU A 190 7.54 -22.74 11.05
CA GLU A 190 8.98 -22.74 10.78
C GLU A 190 9.29 -23.64 9.59
N TYR A 191 10.09 -23.12 8.65
CA TYR A 191 10.49 -23.80 7.42
C TYR A 191 12.01 -23.83 7.32
N LYS A 192 12.62 -25.01 7.45
CA LYS A 192 14.04 -25.23 7.20
C LYS A 192 14.29 -25.34 5.71
N ILE A 193 15.26 -24.60 5.19
CA ILE A 193 15.57 -24.55 3.76
C ILE A 193 16.71 -25.52 3.47
N VAL A 194 16.38 -26.65 2.82
CA VAL A 194 17.36 -27.64 2.38
C VAL A 194 17.33 -27.70 0.85
N GLY A 195 18.12 -26.83 0.22
CA GLY A 195 18.10 -26.66 -1.24
C GLY A 195 16.74 -26.14 -1.75
N PRO A 196 16.16 -26.72 -2.82
CA PRO A 196 14.94 -26.20 -3.45
C PRO A 196 13.64 -26.57 -2.71
N GLU A 197 13.70 -27.44 -1.71
CA GLU A 197 12.53 -27.92 -0.97
C GLU A 197 12.53 -27.39 0.47
N PRO A 198 11.58 -26.53 0.85
CA PRO A 198 11.43 -26.09 2.23
C PRO A 198 10.75 -27.18 3.07
N ILE A 199 11.37 -27.56 4.18
CA ILE A 199 10.89 -28.58 5.10
C ILE A 199 10.16 -27.92 6.26
N VAL A 200 8.91 -28.29 6.50
CA VAL A 200 8.16 -27.82 7.66
C VAL A 200 8.77 -28.42 8.93
N VAL A 201 9.26 -27.56 9.83
CA VAL A 201 9.83 -27.95 11.13
C VAL A 201 8.77 -27.88 12.22
N LYS A 202 7.92 -26.85 12.17
CA LYS A 202 6.88 -26.60 13.17
C LYS A 202 5.64 -25.98 12.54
N LYS A 203 4.47 -26.44 12.98
CA LYS A 203 3.15 -25.86 12.72
C LYS A 203 2.40 -25.69 14.03
#